data_AF-A0A945EE51-F1
#
_entry.id   AF-A0A945EE51-F1
#
_cell.length_a   1.000
_cell.length_b   1.000
_cell.length_c   1.000
_cell.angle_alpha   90.00
_cell.angle_beta   90.00
_cell.angle_gamma   90.00
#
_symmetry.space_group_name_H-M   'P 1'
#
loop_
_entity.id
_entity.type
_entity.pdbx_description
1 polymer ?
#
loop_
_entity_poly.entity_id
_entity_poly.type
_entity_poly.pdbx_seq_one_letter_code
_entity_poly.pdbx_strand_id
1 'polypeptide(L)'
;DLTIGESGYQLVSNLEDWKKIFDASNGNNSEMLFEVQGSSIVEQGTAVSNLFSPRGAGLSGGGWGGTNKFQAGFINKNIDKTDIRFQNSIVREYQDATKSYVLNANSTGYVRTITATGIANGNLNLVYTSKYIDRNATTEYTSQQNWHIIRLADVYLMRAEAIAELNDEPSLANADLNMLRNRVGMDYFDGTGMTMEDFRTALLRERVAELSMEGHRFFDLTRMGVYHEYCTSSYGATNGARQPEDYTWPIPLIESSANANID
;
A
#
# COMPACT_ATOMS: atom_id res chain seq x y z
N ASP A 1 -11.49 -20.07 -6.71
CA ASP A 1 -10.79 -21.35 -6.91
C ASP A 1 -10.01 -21.46 -8.20
N LEU A 2 -10.60 -21.17 -9.37
CA LEU A 2 -9.90 -21.27 -10.66
C LEU A 2 -8.56 -20.53 -10.70
N THR A 3 -8.51 -19.29 -10.21
CA THR A 3 -7.26 -18.50 -10.20
C THR A 3 -6.21 -19.01 -9.23
N ILE A 4 -6.58 -19.71 -8.15
CA ILE A 4 -5.62 -20.24 -7.17
C ILE A 4 -5.16 -21.66 -7.56
N GLY A 5 -6.03 -22.44 -8.22
CA GLY A 5 -5.76 -23.84 -8.56
C GLY A 5 -5.25 -24.10 -9.98
N GLU A 6 -5.58 -23.27 -10.97
CA GLU A 6 -5.47 -23.64 -12.39
C GLU A 6 -4.70 -22.65 -13.27
N SER A 7 -4.31 -21.49 -12.73
CA SER A 7 -3.88 -20.32 -13.50
C SER A 7 -2.37 -20.22 -13.77
N GLY A 8 -1.56 -21.08 -13.16
CA GLY A 8 -0.10 -20.97 -13.20
C GLY A 8 0.48 -19.85 -12.32
N TYR A 9 -0.34 -19.03 -11.65
CA TYR A 9 0.12 -18.05 -10.67
C TYR A 9 0.50 -18.72 -9.35
N GLN A 10 1.54 -18.19 -8.69
CA GLN A 10 2.07 -18.74 -7.44
C GLN A 10 2.49 -17.62 -6.50
N LEU A 11 2.10 -17.76 -5.23
CA LEU A 11 2.67 -16.95 -4.16
C LEU A 11 4.13 -17.30 -3.99
N VAL A 12 4.96 -16.29 -3.75
CA VAL A 12 6.33 -16.53 -3.28
C VAL A 12 6.32 -17.21 -1.90
N SER A 13 7.39 -17.95 -1.59
CA SER A 13 7.42 -18.90 -0.47
C SER A 13 8.14 -18.40 0.78
N ASN A 14 8.83 -17.25 0.70
CA ASN A 14 9.61 -16.71 1.81
C ASN A 14 9.66 -15.17 1.77
N LEU A 15 10.13 -14.57 2.87
CA LEU A 15 10.22 -13.12 3.03
C LEU A 15 11.16 -12.45 2.01
N GLU A 16 12.27 -13.09 1.64
CA GLU A 16 13.22 -12.49 0.68
C GLU A 16 12.61 -12.42 -0.73
N ASP A 17 11.91 -13.46 -1.16
CA ASP A 17 11.21 -13.43 -2.44
C ASP A 17 9.98 -12.52 -2.40
N TRP A 18 9.32 -12.36 -1.24
CA TRP A 18 8.27 -11.36 -1.04
C TRP A 18 8.76 -9.94 -1.24
N LYS A 19 9.96 -9.59 -0.75
CA LYS A 19 10.55 -8.27 -1.02
C LYS A 19 10.78 -8.06 -2.51
N LYS A 20 11.27 -9.08 -3.21
CA LYS A 20 11.58 -9.01 -4.65
C LYS A 20 10.35 -8.82 -5.53
N ILE A 21 9.14 -9.15 -5.07
CA ILE A 21 7.90 -8.84 -5.80
C ILE A 21 7.86 -7.38 -6.25
N PHE A 22 8.41 -6.50 -5.41
CA PHE A 22 8.37 -5.05 -5.59
C PHE A 22 9.57 -4.48 -6.35
N ASP A 23 10.53 -5.31 -6.75
CA ASP A 23 11.69 -4.85 -7.49
C ASP A 23 11.26 -4.37 -8.88
N ALA A 24 11.74 -3.19 -9.30
CA ALA A 24 11.43 -2.63 -10.61
C ALA A 24 11.82 -3.53 -11.80
N SER A 25 12.71 -4.52 -11.60
CA SER A 25 13.09 -5.52 -12.61
C SER A 25 12.31 -6.84 -12.53
N ASN A 26 11.36 -6.96 -11.61
CA ASN A 26 10.60 -8.18 -11.36
C ASN A 26 9.09 -8.03 -11.68
N GLY A 27 8.76 -7.16 -12.64
CA GLY A 27 7.41 -7.06 -13.19
C GLY A 27 6.97 -8.37 -13.86
N ASN A 28 5.66 -8.62 -13.88
CA ASN A 28 5.01 -9.82 -14.41
C ASN A 28 5.49 -11.12 -13.74
N ASN A 29 5.90 -11.05 -12.47
CA ASN A 29 6.29 -12.23 -11.70
C ASN A 29 5.10 -13.18 -11.45
N SER A 30 5.37 -14.34 -10.85
CA SER A 30 4.38 -15.41 -10.66
C SER A 30 3.16 -14.99 -9.83
N GLU A 31 3.24 -13.90 -9.06
CA GLU A 31 2.12 -13.41 -8.26
C GLU A 31 1.26 -12.39 -9.02
N MET A 32 1.71 -11.88 -10.16
CA MET A 32 1.07 -10.77 -10.87
C MET A 32 0.04 -11.25 -11.88
N LEU A 33 -1.24 -10.92 -11.63
CA LEU A 33 -2.34 -11.21 -12.53
C LEU A 33 -2.53 -10.08 -13.53
N PHE A 34 -2.42 -8.82 -13.05
CA PHE A 34 -2.53 -7.65 -13.89
C PHE A 34 -1.72 -6.48 -13.35
N GLU A 35 -0.93 -5.88 -14.23
CA GLU A 35 -0.08 -4.73 -13.94
C GLU A 35 -0.05 -3.75 -15.10
N VAL A 36 0.02 -2.46 -14.78
CA VAL A 36 0.39 -1.43 -15.76
C VAL A 36 1.90 -1.45 -15.92
N GLN A 37 2.35 -1.61 -17.17
CA GLN A 37 3.76 -1.83 -17.49
C GLN A 37 4.58 -0.54 -17.43
N GLY A 38 5.74 -0.61 -16.79
CA GLY A 38 6.79 0.39 -16.87
C GLY A 38 7.86 0.02 -17.89
N SER A 39 8.60 1.03 -18.35
CA SER A 39 9.72 0.85 -19.28
C SER A 39 10.89 1.73 -18.87
N SER A 40 12.10 1.21 -19.02
CA SER A 40 13.32 2.02 -18.86
C SER A 40 13.62 2.88 -20.09
N ILE A 41 12.86 2.71 -21.18
CA ILE A 41 12.95 3.56 -22.36
C ILE A 41 12.43 4.96 -22.01
N VAL A 42 13.23 5.96 -22.40
CA VAL A 42 12.91 7.39 -22.25
C VAL A 42 11.51 7.70 -22.79
N GLU A 43 10.72 8.47 -22.03
CA GLU A 43 9.32 8.83 -22.31
C GLU A 43 8.29 7.67 -22.25
N GLN A 44 8.73 6.44 -21.98
CA GLN A 44 7.83 5.27 -21.85
C GLN A 44 7.78 4.72 -20.42
N GLY A 45 8.58 5.27 -19.51
CA GLY A 45 8.61 4.87 -18.11
C GLY A 45 7.47 5.44 -17.30
N THR A 46 7.13 4.75 -16.22
CA THR A 46 6.05 5.15 -15.34
C THR A 46 6.47 6.29 -14.42
N ALA A 47 5.51 7.10 -13.98
CA ALA A 47 5.72 8.08 -12.92
C ALA A 47 5.58 7.49 -11.51
N VAL A 48 5.29 6.19 -11.39
CA VAL A 48 4.93 5.53 -10.14
C VAL A 48 6.05 5.72 -9.10
N SER A 49 7.31 5.48 -9.49
CA SER A 49 8.43 5.66 -8.56
C SER A 49 8.57 7.08 -8.03
N ASN A 50 8.26 8.10 -8.85
CA ASN A 50 8.23 9.49 -8.39
C ASN A 50 7.12 9.76 -7.38
N LEU A 51 5.94 9.20 -7.61
CA LEU A 51 4.79 9.43 -6.75
C LEU A 51 5.02 8.92 -5.33
N PHE A 52 5.79 7.83 -5.16
CA PHE A 52 6.03 7.16 -3.89
C PHE A 52 7.39 7.43 -3.23
N SER A 53 8.36 8.01 -3.95
CA SER A 53 9.69 8.30 -3.41
C SER A 53 9.80 9.71 -2.82
N PRO A 54 10.68 9.93 -1.82
CA PRO A 54 11.00 11.27 -1.35
C PRO A 54 11.65 12.12 -2.44
N ARG A 55 11.17 13.37 -2.58
CA ARG A 55 11.70 14.33 -3.54
C ARG A 55 13.19 14.60 -3.31
N GLY A 56 13.98 14.52 -4.39
CA GLY A 56 15.41 14.85 -4.36
C GLY A 56 16.29 13.85 -3.61
N ALA A 57 15.78 12.65 -3.31
CA ALA A 57 16.49 11.63 -2.56
C ALA A 57 17.33 10.67 -3.41
N GLY A 58 17.35 10.84 -4.74
CA GLY A 58 17.99 9.89 -5.66
C GLY A 58 17.35 8.49 -5.65
N LEU A 59 16.08 8.40 -5.24
CA LEU A 59 15.31 7.16 -5.19
C LEU A 59 14.35 6.99 -6.39
N SER A 60 14.26 8.01 -7.25
CA SER A 60 13.62 7.94 -8.57
C SER A 60 14.11 9.11 -9.44
N GLY A 61 13.92 9.02 -10.76
CA GLY A 61 14.41 10.02 -11.72
C GLY A 61 13.67 11.36 -11.63
N GLY A 62 14.31 12.49 -11.88
CA GLY A 62 13.58 13.73 -12.22
C GLY A 62 13.11 14.69 -11.10
N GLY A 63 13.62 14.65 -9.87
CA GLY A 63 13.52 15.78 -8.91
C GLY A 63 12.12 16.24 -8.45
N TRP A 64 11.03 15.66 -8.95
CA TRP A 64 9.64 15.78 -8.51
C TRP A 64 9.20 14.48 -7.82
N GLY A 65 8.17 14.54 -6.97
CA GLY A 65 7.68 13.39 -6.23
C GLY A 65 7.24 13.70 -4.79
N GLY A 66 7.12 12.65 -3.99
CA GLY A 66 6.81 12.74 -2.55
C GLY A 66 5.33 12.89 -2.22
N THR A 67 4.44 12.55 -3.16
CA THR A 67 3.00 12.72 -3.01
C THR A 67 2.42 11.68 -2.07
N ASN A 68 2.72 10.40 -2.32
CA ASN A 68 2.16 9.26 -1.62
C ASN A 68 3.05 8.83 -0.45
N LYS A 69 2.49 8.90 0.75
CA LYS A 69 3.20 8.69 2.01
C LYS A 69 2.23 8.29 3.10
N PHE A 70 2.68 7.44 4.01
CA PHE A 70 1.95 7.13 5.22
C PHE A 70 2.01 8.32 6.18
N GLN A 71 0.87 8.66 6.76
CA GLN A 71 0.79 9.63 7.83
C GLN A 71 1.05 8.95 9.18
N ALA A 72 1.72 9.62 10.11
CA ALA A 72 2.00 9.06 11.44
C ALA A 72 0.72 8.62 12.18
N GLY A 73 -0.39 9.35 12.02
CA GLY A 73 -1.69 9.00 12.60
C GLY A 73 -2.25 7.70 12.06
N PHE A 74 -2.14 7.48 10.74
CA PHE A 74 -2.54 6.23 10.09
C PHE A 74 -1.72 5.05 10.62
N ILE A 75 -0.39 5.20 10.66
CA ILE A 75 0.52 4.14 11.14
C ILE A 75 0.19 3.77 12.58
N ASN A 76 0.04 4.74 13.47
CA ASN A 76 -0.19 4.46 14.88
C ASN A 76 -1.53 3.78 15.18
N LYS A 77 -2.55 3.97 14.34
CA LYS A 77 -3.92 3.51 14.62
C LYS A 77 -4.31 2.27 13.81
N ASN A 78 -3.68 2.05 12.66
CA ASN A 78 -4.18 1.10 11.67
C ASN A 78 -3.12 0.13 11.13
N ILE A 79 -1.86 0.28 11.53
CA ILE A 79 -0.79 -0.64 11.17
C ILE A 79 -0.27 -1.31 12.44
N ASP A 80 -0.17 -2.64 12.40
CA ASP A 80 0.68 -3.34 13.33
C ASP A 80 2.16 -3.08 12.95
N LYS A 81 2.85 -2.33 13.79
CA LYS A 81 4.23 -1.92 13.54
C LYS A 81 5.22 -3.07 13.70
N THR A 82 4.83 -4.19 14.31
CA THR A 82 5.67 -5.39 14.37
C THR A 82 5.50 -6.28 13.14
N ASP A 83 4.49 -6.02 12.29
CA ASP A 83 4.30 -6.78 11.06
C ASP A 83 5.51 -6.61 10.13
N ILE A 84 6.11 -7.74 9.80
CA ILE A 84 7.35 -7.78 9.02
C ILE A 84 7.16 -7.23 7.61
N ARG A 85 5.96 -7.33 7.03
CA ARG A 85 5.65 -6.78 5.71
C ARG A 85 5.65 -5.27 5.75
N PHE A 86 5.07 -4.67 6.80
CA PHE A 86 5.15 -3.22 6.99
C PHE A 86 6.61 -2.77 7.17
N GLN A 87 7.37 -3.45 8.04
CA GLN A 87 8.76 -3.10 8.30
C GLN A 87 9.68 -3.21 7.07
N ASN A 88 9.34 -4.07 6.11
CA ASN A 88 10.09 -4.25 4.86
C ASN A 88 9.48 -3.50 3.65
N SER A 89 8.32 -2.85 3.81
CA SER A 89 7.67 -2.05 2.76
C SER A 89 7.77 -0.53 2.99
N ILE A 90 8.67 -0.10 3.89
CA ILE A 90 8.95 1.31 4.18
C ILE A 90 10.41 1.66 3.96
N VAL A 91 10.66 2.89 3.52
CA VAL A 91 12.01 3.45 3.39
C VAL A 91 12.58 3.70 4.78
N ARG A 92 13.70 3.06 5.11
CA ARG A 92 14.35 3.18 6.43
C ARG A 92 15.28 4.37 6.53
N GLU A 93 15.94 4.71 5.43
CA GLU A 93 16.80 5.88 5.36
C GLU A 93 16.87 6.43 3.94
N TYR A 94 17.06 7.74 3.85
CA TYR A 94 17.36 8.43 2.60
C TYR A 94 18.05 9.76 2.91
N GLN A 95 18.56 10.41 1.87
CA GLN A 95 19.21 11.71 1.99
C GLN A 95 18.86 12.58 0.79
N ASP A 96 18.56 13.85 1.02
CA ASP A 96 18.51 14.88 -0.01
C ASP A 96 19.83 15.68 -0.07
N ALA A 97 19.89 16.72 -0.89
CA ALA A 97 21.10 17.55 -1.05
C ALA A 97 21.60 18.20 0.27
N THR A 98 20.73 18.36 1.26
CA THR A 98 20.99 19.13 2.49
C THR A 98 20.81 18.34 3.78
N LYS A 99 20.04 17.25 3.76
CA LYS A 99 19.60 16.53 4.96
C LYS A 99 19.61 15.02 4.77
N SER A 100 20.01 14.31 5.81
CA SER A 100 19.74 12.88 5.96
C SER A 100 18.49 12.64 6.79
N TYR A 101 17.82 11.53 6.53
CA TYR A 101 16.56 11.12 7.12
C TYR A 101 16.68 9.67 7.56
N VAL A 102 16.60 9.42 8.86
CA VAL A 102 16.67 8.06 9.43
C VAL A 102 15.35 7.76 10.11
N LEU A 103 14.73 6.63 9.79
CA LEU A 103 13.46 6.22 10.36
C LEU A 103 13.56 6.17 11.89
N ASN A 104 12.59 6.77 12.57
CA ASN A 104 12.54 6.75 14.02
C ASN A 104 12.21 5.34 14.56
N ALA A 105 12.52 5.09 15.82
CA ALA A 105 12.25 3.79 16.46
C ALA A 105 10.76 3.37 16.42
N ASN A 106 9.85 4.33 16.31
CA ASN A 106 8.42 4.08 16.26
C ASN A 106 7.89 3.80 14.84
N SER A 107 8.74 3.83 13.81
CA SER A 107 8.35 3.69 12.40
C SER A 107 7.25 4.65 11.96
N THR A 108 7.17 5.85 12.54
CA THR A 108 6.12 6.85 12.27
C THR A 108 6.64 8.10 11.57
N GLY A 109 7.94 8.19 11.36
CA GLY A 109 8.57 9.35 10.77
C GLY A 109 10.09 9.23 10.74
N TYR A 110 10.75 10.28 10.29
CA TYR A 110 12.20 10.36 10.17
C TYR A 110 12.79 11.37 11.15
N VAL A 111 13.89 11.02 11.79
CA VAL A 111 14.82 11.98 12.41
C VAL A 111 15.61 12.62 11.27
N ARG A 112 15.54 13.94 11.17
CA ARG A 112 16.28 14.70 10.14
C ARG A 112 17.58 15.21 10.70
N THR A 113 18.65 15.18 9.91
CA THR A 113 19.93 15.76 10.29
C THR A 113 20.46 16.59 9.14
N ILE A 114 20.94 17.81 9.42
CA ILE A 114 21.59 18.66 8.41
C ILE A 114 22.93 18.02 8.07
N THR A 115 23.11 17.59 6.82
CA THR A 115 24.29 16.84 6.39
C THR A 115 25.58 17.65 6.58
N ALA A 116 25.53 18.97 6.36
CA ALA A 116 26.70 19.85 6.48
C ALA A 116 27.21 20.04 7.92
N THR A 117 26.34 19.93 8.94
CA THR A 117 26.69 20.25 10.33
C THR A 117 26.54 19.07 11.29
N GLY A 118 25.86 18.00 10.88
CA GLY A 118 25.51 16.87 11.74
C GLY A 118 24.43 17.21 12.79
N ILE A 119 23.83 18.39 12.74
CA ILE A 119 22.85 18.84 13.73
C ILE A 119 21.47 18.28 13.39
N ALA A 120 20.80 17.68 14.39
CA ALA A 120 19.43 17.22 14.27
C ALA A 120 18.46 18.39 13.98
N ASN A 121 17.57 18.20 13.01
CA ASN A 121 16.62 19.18 12.48
C ASN A 121 15.16 18.72 12.70
N GLY A 122 14.90 18.17 13.89
CA GLY A 122 13.60 17.67 14.31
C GLY A 122 13.12 16.44 13.54
N ASN A 123 11.84 16.12 13.74
CA ASN A 123 11.21 14.94 13.15
C ASN A 123 10.33 15.32 11.96
N LEU A 124 10.21 14.40 11.02
CA LEU A 124 9.27 14.46 9.90
C LEU A 124 8.26 13.31 10.04
N ASN A 125 7.02 13.61 10.41
CA ASN A 125 5.99 12.63 10.80
C ASN A 125 5.24 12.01 9.60
N LEU A 126 5.99 11.47 8.65
CA LEU A 126 5.50 10.72 7.50
C LEU A 126 6.50 9.62 7.14
N VAL A 127 6.05 8.58 6.46
CA VAL A 127 6.90 7.47 6.02
C VAL A 127 6.62 7.14 4.56
N TYR A 128 7.66 6.93 3.76
CA TYR A 128 7.55 6.53 2.36
C TYR A 128 7.55 5.01 2.23
N THR A 129 6.83 4.49 1.23
CA THR A 129 6.89 3.06 0.91
C THR A 129 8.15 2.73 0.10
N SER A 130 8.69 1.54 0.31
CA SER A 130 9.77 0.99 -0.51
C SER A 130 9.28 0.16 -1.70
N LYS A 131 7.97 -0.10 -1.82
CA LYS A 131 7.39 -1.04 -2.81
C LYS A 131 7.50 -0.61 -4.28
N TYR A 132 7.78 0.66 -4.54
CA TYR A 132 7.75 1.20 -5.90
C TYR A 132 9.00 2.03 -6.23
N ILE A 133 10.15 1.63 -5.70
CA ILE A 133 11.40 2.38 -5.86
C ILE A 133 12.22 1.79 -7.01
N ASP A 134 12.41 2.59 -8.06
CA ASP A 134 13.37 2.32 -9.13
C ASP A 134 14.55 3.30 -9.01
N ARG A 135 15.67 2.81 -8.48
CA ARG A 135 16.91 3.59 -8.32
C ARG A 135 17.66 3.79 -9.63
N ASN A 136 17.38 2.98 -10.65
CA ASN A 136 18.05 3.07 -11.95
C ASN A 136 17.36 4.08 -12.87
N ALA A 137 16.12 4.49 -12.56
CA ALA A 137 15.45 5.61 -13.20
C ALA A 137 16.21 6.90 -12.90
N THR A 138 17.01 7.39 -13.85
CA THR A 138 17.84 8.59 -13.69
C THR A 138 17.23 9.84 -14.32
N THR A 139 16.26 9.69 -15.22
CA THR A 139 15.54 10.80 -15.87
C THR A 139 14.04 10.68 -15.66
N GLU A 140 13.29 11.72 -16.03
CA GLU A 140 11.83 11.67 -16.00
C GLU A 140 11.32 10.59 -16.96
N TYR A 141 10.28 9.85 -16.54
CA TYR A 141 9.64 8.82 -17.36
C TYR A 141 10.61 7.74 -17.88
N THR A 142 11.56 7.30 -17.04
CA THR A 142 12.41 6.10 -17.31
C THR A 142 12.31 5.04 -16.23
N SER A 143 11.28 5.10 -15.36
CA SER A 143 11.07 4.03 -14.39
C SER A 143 10.45 2.82 -15.08
N GLN A 144 11.11 1.68 -14.93
CA GLN A 144 10.58 0.38 -15.35
C GLN A 144 9.65 -0.25 -14.29
N GLN A 145 9.40 0.46 -13.18
CA GLN A 145 8.49 -0.01 -12.15
C GLN A 145 7.07 -0.22 -12.70
N ASN A 146 6.60 -1.46 -12.63
CA ASN A 146 5.20 -1.80 -12.88
C ASN A 146 4.32 -1.30 -11.73
N TRP A 147 3.09 -0.93 -12.06
CA TRP A 147 2.04 -0.65 -11.08
C TRP A 147 1.12 -1.85 -10.94
N HIS A 148 1.09 -2.41 -9.73
CA HIS A 148 0.28 -3.58 -9.42
C HIS A 148 -1.19 -3.20 -9.38
N ILE A 149 -2.03 -3.89 -10.15
CA ILE A 149 -3.49 -3.71 -10.11
C ILE A 149 -4.13 -4.91 -9.41
N ILE A 150 -3.77 -6.13 -9.84
CA ILE A 150 -4.24 -7.37 -9.20
C ILE A 150 -3.07 -8.32 -9.09
N ARG A 151 -2.84 -8.81 -7.87
CA ARG A 151 -1.90 -9.88 -7.58
C ARG A 151 -2.56 -10.98 -6.77
N LEU A 152 -1.94 -12.15 -6.75
CA LEU A 152 -2.53 -13.36 -6.20
C LEU A 152 -2.87 -13.22 -4.71
N ALA A 153 -2.07 -12.48 -3.93
CA ALA A 153 -2.42 -12.22 -2.53
C ALA A 153 -3.76 -11.49 -2.35
N ASP A 154 -4.10 -10.54 -3.23
CA ASP A 154 -5.42 -9.90 -3.18
C ASP A 154 -6.52 -10.92 -3.45
N VAL A 155 -6.30 -11.86 -4.37
CA VAL A 155 -7.24 -12.96 -4.64
C VAL A 155 -7.43 -13.87 -3.42
N TYR A 156 -6.35 -14.23 -2.71
CA TYR A 156 -6.44 -14.98 -1.46
C TYR A 156 -7.24 -14.19 -0.40
N LEU A 157 -6.97 -12.89 -0.25
CA LEU A 157 -7.69 -12.04 0.71
C LEU A 157 -9.17 -11.88 0.33
N MET A 158 -9.49 -11.75 -0.96
CA MET A 158 -10.87 -11.70 -1.44
C MET A 158 -11.60 -13.03 -1.24
N ARG A 159 -10.92 -14.17 -1.45
CA ARG A 159 -11.52 -15.50 -1.16
C ARG A 159 -11.74 -15.70 0.33
N ALA A 160 -10.77 -15.34 1.17
CA ALA A 160 -10.86 -15.37 2.62
C ALA A 160 -12.07 -14.58 3.13
N GLU A 161 -12.24 -13.37 2.60
CA GLU A 161 -13.40 -12.54 2.89
C GLU A 161 -14.70 -13.22 2.46
N ALA A 162 -14.81 -13.58 1.18
CA ALA A 162 -16.03 -14.13 0.62
C ALA A 162 -16.45 -15.42 1.31
N ILE A 163 -15.53 -16.32 1.62
CA ILE A 163 -15.86 -17.60 2.27
C ILE A 163 -16.35 -17.41 3.70
N ALA A 164 -15.77 -16.48 4.46
CA ALA A 164 -16.22 -16.17 5.81
C ALA A 164 -17.61 -15.50 5.79
N GLU A 165 -17.81 -14.51 4.91
CA GLU A 165 -19.07 -13.78 4.77
C GLU A 165 -20.23 -14.67 4.30
N LEU A 166 -19.97 -15.57 3.34
CA LEU A 166 -21.02 -16.43 2.78
C LEU A 166 -21.56 -17.43 3.81
N ASN A 167 -20.74 -17.81 4.78
CA ASN A 167 -21.05 -18.85 5.76
C ASN A 167 -21.24 -18.32 7.18
N ASP A 168 -21.06 -17.01 7.41
CA ASP A 168 -21.06 -16.38 8.74
C ASP A 168 -20.06 -17.06 9.71
N GLU A 169 -18.89 -17.48 9.18
CA GLU A 169 -17.91 -18.30 9.90
C GLU A 169 -16.47 -17.84 9.61
N PRO A 170 -15.87 -16.98 10.45
CA PRO A 170 -14.52 -16.45 10.26
C PRO A 170 -13.42 -17.50 10.17
N SER A 171 -13.57 -18.65 10.83
CA SER A 171 -12.54 -19.70 10.82
C SER A 171 -12.28 -20.28 9.42
N LEU A 172 -13.24 -20.16 8.49
CA LEU A 172 -13.07 -20.60 7.11
C LEU A 172 -12.03 -19.76 6.34
N ALA A 173 -11.74 -18.54 6.79
CA ALA A 173 -10.71 -17.68 6.21
C ALA A 173 -9.29 -18.12 6.60
N ASN A 174 -9.13 -18.94 7.63
CA ASN A 174 -7.82 -19.28 8.22
C ASN A 174 -6.85 -19.80 7.17
N ALA A 175 -7.28 -20.71 6.28
CA ALA A 175 -6.40 -21.28 5.26
C ALA A 175 -5.80 -20.21 4.35
N ASP A 176 -6.63 -19.29 3.86
CA ASP A 176 -6.21 -18.26 2.91
C ASP A 176 -5.33 -17.19 3.54
N LEU A 177 -5.70 -16.71 4.73
CA LEU A 177 -4.90 -15.72 5.46
C LEU A 177 -3.54 -16.31 5.86
N ASN A 178 -3.51 -17.58 6.27
CA ASN A 178 -2.29 -18.24 6.70
C ASN A 178 -1.33 -18.58 5.56
N MET A 179 -1.81 -18.72 4.31
CA MET A 179 -0.92 -18.78 3.15
C MET A 179 -0.04 -17.52 3.04
N LEU A 180 -0.61 -16.35 3.32
CA LEU A 180 0.09 -15.06 3.24
C LEU A 180 0.95 -14.78 4.47
N ARG A 181 0.46 -15.16 5.66
CA ARG A 181 1.19 -14.95 6.91
C ARG A 181 2.40 -15.88 7.04
N ASN A 182 2.25 -17.16 6.66
CA ASN A 182 3.31 -18.15 6.77
C ASN A 182 4.52 -17.83 5.87
N ARG A 183 4.30 -17.33 4.64
CA ARG A 183 5.41 -17.01 3.72
C ARG A 183 6.34 -15.91 4.23
N VAL A 184 5.89 -15.07 5.15
CA VAL A 184 6.71 -14.02 5.76
C VAL A 184 7.07 -14.31 7.22
N GLY A 185 6.67 -15.46 7.76
CA GLY A 185 6.96 -15.86 9.13
C GLY A 185 6.14 -15.10 10.19
N MET A 186 4.95 -14.62 9.83
CA MET A 186 3.98 -14.07 10.78
C MET A 186 3.22 -15.20 11.49
N ASP A 187 2.81 -14.96 12.73
CA ASP A 187 1.97 -15.91 13.50
C ASP A 187 0.69 -16.26 12.74
N TYR A 188 0.15 -17.46 12.95
CA TYR A 188 -1.08 -17.87 12.30
C TYR A 188 -2.27 -16.99 12.74
N PHE A 189 -3.09 -16.60 11.77
CA PHE A 189 -4.43 -16.08 12.00
C PHE A 189 -5.36 -17.22 12.43
N ASP A 190 -6.16 -16.98 13.47
CA ASP A 190 -7.20 -17.89 13.94
C ASP A 190 -8.52 -17.13 14.13
N GLY A 191 -9.46 -17.38 13.22
CA GLY A 191 -10.82 -16.86 13.26
C GLY A 191 -11.78 -17.65 14.17
N THR A 192 -11.33 -18.72 14.84
CA THR A 192 -12.21 -19.58 15.63
C THR A 192 -12.89 -18.81 16.76
N GLY A 193 -14.22 -18.78 16.74
CA GLY A 193 -15.02 -18.08 17.75
C GLY A 193 -14.97 -16.55 17.67
N MET A 194 -14.35 -15.97 16.62
CA MET A 194 -14.45 -14.54 16.35
C MET A 194 -15.87 -14.19 15.88
N THR A 195 -16.30 -12.96 16.18
CA THR A 195 -17.49 -12.40 15.53
C THR A 195 -17.14 -11.98 14.09
N MET A 196 -18.12 -11.88 13.20
CA MET A 196 -17.90 -11.33 11.86
C MET A 196 -17.42 -9.87 11.89
N GLU A 197 -17.79 -9.08 12.89
CA GLU A 197 -17.31 -7.71 13.06
C GLU A 197 -15.81 -7.65 13.41
N ASP A 198 -15.38 -8.49 14.35
CA ASP A 198 -13.97 -8.61 14.71
C ASP A 198 -13.16 -9.16 13.52
N PHE A 199 -13.73 -10.12 12.78
CA PHE A 199 -13.12 -10.68 11.59
C PHE A 199 -12.91 -9.63 10.50
N ARG A 200 -13.94 -8.83 10.15
CA ARG A 200 -13.83 -7.74 9.16
C ARG A 200 -12.74 -6.74 9.55
N THR A 201 -12.66 -6.41 10.84
CA THR A 201 -11.60 -5.53 11.37
C THR A 201 -10.21 -6.16 11.20
N ALA A 202 -10.05 -7.45 11.51
CA ALA A 202 -8.79 -8.15 11.36
C ALA A 202 -8.39 -8.33 9.88
N LEU A 203 -9.35 -8.67 9.01
CA LEU A 203 -9.16 -8.75 7.57
C LEU A 203 -8.71 -7.39 7.00
N LEU A 204 -9.31 -6.28 7.41
CA LEU A 204 -8.88 -4.94 6.99
C LEU A 204 -7.45 -4.61 7.43
N ARG A 205 -6.98 -5.14 8.57
CA ARG A 205 -5.58 -5.00 9.00
C ARG A 205 -4.65 -5.85 8.14
N GLU A 206 -5.03 -7.09 7.87
CA GLU A 206 -4.27 -8.01 7.03
C GLU A 206 -4.14 -7.47 5.59
N ARG A 207 -5.22 -6.93 5.03
CA ARG A 207 -5.23 -6.25 3.73
C ARG A 207 -4.30 -5.03 3.71
N VAL A 208 -4.17 -4.27 4.80
CA VAL A 208 -3.21 -3.15 4.87
C VAL A 208 -1.78 -3.66 4.95
N ALA A 209 -1.50 -4.66 5.79
CA ALA A 209 -0.16 -5.23 5.92
C ALA A 209 0.35 -5.78 4.59
N GLU A 210 -0.53 -6.46 3.85
CA GLU A 210 -0.20 -7.05 2.57
C GLU A 210 -0.23 -6.03 1.42
N LEU A 211 -1.34 -5.31 1.22
CA LEU A 211 -1.67 -4.52 0.03
C LEU A 211 -1.51 -3.01 0.20
N SER A 212 -0.82 -2.55 1.24
CA SER A 212 -0.60 -1.11 1.44
C SER A 212 0.09 -0.47 0.24
N MET A 213 -0.40 0.73 -0.10
CA MET A 213 0.06 1.54 -1.23
C MET A 213 -0.22 0.95 -2.63
N GLU A 214 -1.04 -0.10 -2.76
CA GLU A 214 -1.37 -0.72 -4.06
C GLU A 214 -2.77 -0.29 -4.59
N GLY A 215 -3.40 0.72 -4.00
CA GLY A 215 -4.66 1.30 -4.48
C GLY A 215 -5.96 0.69 -3.94
N HIS A 216 -5.92 -0.32 -3.08
CA HIS A 216 -7.13 -1.02 -2.60
C HIS A 216 -7.86 -0.31 -1.45
N ARG A 217 -7.14 0.40 -0.58
CA ARG A 217 -7.66 0.79 0.75
C ARG A 217 -8.93 1.65 0.70
N PHE A 218 -9.03 2.57 -0.26
CA PHE A 218 -10.23 3.39 -0.40
C PHE A 218 -11.46 2.53 -0.74
N PHE A 219 -11.33 1.62 -1.69
CA PHE A 219 -12.41 0.71 -2.09
C PHE A 219 -12.79 -0.27 -0.98
N ASP A 220 -11.81 -0.78 -0.22
CA ASP A 220 -12.08 -1.63 0.94
C ASP A 220 -12.92 -0.92 2.01
N LEU A 221 -12.53 0.30 2.37
CA LEU A 221 -13.22 1.05 3.42
C LEU A 221 -14.63 1.49 3.00
N THR A 222 -14.81 1.86 1.73
CA THR A 222 -16.10 2.31 1.21
C THR A 222 -17.08 1.14 1.06
N ARG A 223 -16.65 0.01 0.47
CA ARG A 223 -17.52 -1.17 0.30
C ARG A 223 -17.88 -1.87 1.61
N MET A 224 -17.01 -1.80 2.62
CA MET A 224 -17.29 -2.32 3.96
C MET A 224 -18.02 -1.32 4.86
N GLY A 225 -18.31 -0.11 4.38
CA GLY A 225 -19.06 0.90 5.12
C GLY A 225 -18.29 1.62 6.22
N VAL A 226 -16.99 1.34 6.40
CA VAL A 226 -16.19 1.86 7.53
C VAL A 226 -15.33 3.09 7.21
N TYR A 227 -15.53 3.69 6.03
CA TYR A 227 -14.74 4.84 5.57
C TYR A 227 -14.83 6.05 6.52
N HIS A 228 -16.02 6.36 7.04
CA HIS A 228 -16.21 7.47 7.95
C HIS A 228 -15.47 7.27 9.28
N GLU A 229 -15.66 6.14 9.97
CA GLU A 229 -14.98 5.89 11.24
C GLU A 229 -13.46 5.88 11.05
N TYR A 230 -13.00 5.35 9.92
CA TYR A 230 -11.59 5.30 9.58
C TYR A 230 -10.96 6.69 9.42
N CYS A 231 -11.63 7.59 8.70
CA CYS A 231 -11.18 8.97 8.54
C CYS A 231 -11.15 9.69 9.89
N THR A 232 -12.22 9.57 10.68
CA THR A 232 -12.32 10.18 12.01
C THR A 232 -11.22 9.66 12.94
N SER A 233 -10.95 8.35 12.91
CA SER A 233 -9.85 7.74 13.65
C SER A 233 -8.51 8.32 13.18
N SER A 234 -8.22 8.35 11.89
CA SER A 234 -6.87 8.70 11.39
C SER A 234 -6.55 10.19 11.46
N TYR A 235 -7.53 11.07 11.25
CA TYR A 235 -7.34 12.52 11.09
C TYR A 235 -7.99 13.35 12.21
N GLY A 236 -8.71 12.73 13.14
CA GLY A 236 -9.51 13.41 14.16
C GLY A 236 -10.91 13.76 13.66
N ALA A 237 -11.70 14.41 14.52
CA ALA A 237 -13.03 14.90 14.14
C ALA A 237 -12.89 15.95 13.04
N THR A 238 -13.19 15.56 11.80
CA THR A 238 -13.39 16.49 10.69
C THR A 238 -14.68 17.28 10.90
N ASN A 239 -14.84 18.45 10.27
CA ASN A 239 -16.06 19.25 10.36
C ASN A 239 -17.27 18.48 9.78
N GLY A 240 -17.92 17.68 10.61
CA GLY A 240 -19.10 16.88 10.25
C GLY A 240 -18.79 15.43 9.85
N ALA A 241 -19.87 14.64 9.79
CA ALA A 241 -19.85 13.30 9.23
C ALA A 241 -19.56 13.34 7.73
N ARG A 242 -19.01 12.25 7.19
CA ARG A 242 -18.85 12.11 5.74
C ARG A 242 -20.22 12.15 5.07
N GLN A 243 -20.33 12.89 3.98
CA GLN A 243 -21.56 12.99 3.20
C GLN A 243 -21.58 11.93 2.09
N PRO A 244 -22.74 11.58 1.51
CA PRO A 244 -22.82 10.62 0.41
C PRO A 244 -21.85 10.93 -0.74
N GLU A 245 -21.63 12.21 -1.05
CA GLU A 245 -20.73 12.66 -2.11
C GLU A 245 -19.25 12.31 -1.82
N ASP A 246 -18.83 12.19 -0.55
CA ASP A 246 -17.46 11.84 -0.16
C ASP A 246 -17.09 10.38 -0.51
N TYR A 247 -18.07 9.55 -0.90
CA TYR A 247 -17.86 8.14 -1.28
C TYR A 247 -17.59 7.97 -2.78
N THR A 248 -17.64 9.05 -3.55
CA THR A 248 -17.47 9.05 -5.00
C THR A 248 -16.58 10.20 -5.44
N TRP A 249 -15.95 10.09 -6.61
CA TRP A 249 -15.35 11.25 -7.25
C TRP A 249 -16.43 12.10 -7.92
N PRO A 250 -16.30 13.44 -7.93
CA PRO A 250 -17.23 14.29 -8.65
C PRO A 250 -17.16 13.99 -10.15
N ILE A 251 -18.31 14.05 -10.82
CA ILE A 251 -18.36 14.04 -12.28
C ILE A 251 -17.54 15.24 -12.78
N PRO A 252 -16.60 15.06 -13.72
CA PRO A 252 -15.80 16.18 -14.21
C PRO A 252 -16.69 17.28 -14.80
N LEU A 253 -16.41 18.54 -14.42
CA LEU A 253 -17.19 19.70 -14.86
C LEU A 253 -17.31 19.82 -16.38
N ILE A 254 -16.28 19.39 -17.11
CA ILE A 254 -16.30 19.39 -18.58
C ILE A 254 -17.36 18.43 -19.13
N GLU A 255 -17.62 17.31 -18.48
CA GLU A 255 -18.61 16.33 -18.91
C GLU A 255 -20.03 16.83 -18.63
N SER A 256 -20.28 17.32 -17.41
CA SER A 256 -21.61 17.84 -17.04
C SER A 256 -21.98 19.13 -17.78
N SER A 257 -21.01 19.99 -18.08
CA SER A 257 -21.25 21.18 -18.92
C SER A 257 -21.45 20.88 -20.40
N ALA A 258 -20.84 19.81 -20.92
CA ALA A 258 -20.98 19.40 -22.31
C ALA A 258 -22.26 18.59 -22.59
N ASN A 259 -22.79 17.89 -21.59
CA ASN A 259 -23.98 17.05 -21.74
C ASN A 259 -25.01 17.33 -20.64
N ALA A 260 -26.09 18.04 -21.01
CA ALA A 260 -27.18 18.40 -20.10
C ALA A 260 -27.99 17.21 -19.54
N ASN A 261 -27.72 15.97 -19.98
CA ASN A 261 -28.30 14.76 -19.39
C ASN A 261 -27.46 14.18 -18.25
N ILE A 262 -26.30 14.79 -17.94
CA ILE A 262 -25.43 14.40 -16.83
C ILE A 262 -25.65 15.40 -15.70
N ASP A 263 -26.18 14.91 -14.57
CA ASP A 263 -26.32 15.63 -13.29
C ASP A 263 -25.30 15.09 -12.29
#